data_AF-A0A199XT68-F1
#
_entry.id   AF-A0A199XT68-F1
#
_cell.length_a   1.000
_cell.length_b   1.000
_cell.length_c   1.000
_cell.angle_alpha   90.00
_cell.angle_beta   90.00
_cell.angle_gamma   90.00
#
_symmetry.space_group_name_H-M   'P 1'
#
loop_
_entity.id
_entity.type
_entity.pdbx_description
1 polymer ?
#
loop_
_entity_poly.entity_id
_entity_poly.type
_entity_poly.pdbx_seq_one_letter_code
_entity_poly.pdbx_strand_id
1 'polypeptide(L)'
;MEIEKLKQILFNVNHLCSHISCSRTQIKKIDFGEHKQIYTDIERLLTIYVCSLLDELVVFEKFVHKQDNFYLSDTLYVIVPLIDYLKQFDSLKVKRNKLLAHLNRDQSKTFNPWWKALHGKRFSTTIQEDRMLFSTIKCIHDIFKKRFAKELKEVLEEFNKEIDIYEKKIIEMPSVDTYKDIAATIEEVQNRMKERDFTFTILSRM
;
A
#
# COMPACT_ATOMS: atom_id res chain seq x y z
N MET A 1 -22.03 -0.38 -20.56
CA MET A 1 -20.92 -0.76 -19.66
C MET A 1 -19.83 0.29 -19.75
N GLU A 2 -19.49 0.95 -18.65
CA GLU A 2 -18.38 1.92 -18.60
C GLU A 2 -17.03 1.18 -18.65
N ILE A 3 -16.57 0.84 -19.86
CA ILE A 3 -15.39 -0.01 -20.07
C ILE A 3 -14.10 0.57 -19.48
N GLU A 4 -13.92 1.89 -19.56
CA GLU A 4 -12.73 2.57 -19.01
C GLU A 4 -12.62 2.43 -17.50
N LYS A 5 -13.75 2.53 -16.81
CA LYS A 5 -13.79 2.34 -15.36
C LYS A 5 -13.50 0.90 -14.96
N LEU A 6 -14.00 -0.07 -15.75
CA LEU A 6 -13.63 -1.46 -15.57
C LEU A 6 -12.12 -1.64 -15.76
N LYS A 7 -11.54 -1.15 -16.85
CA LYS A 7 -10.09 -1.20 -17.13
C LYS A 7 -9.25 -0.64 -15.97
N GLN A 8 -9.62 0.52 -15.44
CA GLN A 8 -8.94 1.12 -14.29
C GLN A 8 -8.99 0.22 -13.04
N ILE A 9 -10.16 -0.35 -12.73
CA ILE A 9 -10.30 -1.28 -11.60
C ILE A 9 -9.44 -2.53 -11.83
N LEU A 10 -9.44 -3.10 -13.04
CA LEU A 10 -8.64 -4.27 -13.38
C LEU A 10 -7.15 -3.99 -13.24
N PHE A 11 -6.69 -2.83 -13.71
CA PHE A 11 -5.32 -2.39 -13.56
C PHE A 11 -4.94 -2.28 -12.08
N ASN A 12 -5.75 -1.57 -11.27
CA ASN A 12 -5.49 -1.37 -9.85
C ASN A 12 -5.41 -2.70 -9.10
N VAL A 13 -6.39 -3.58 -9.29
CA VAL A 13 -6.39 -4.92 -8.67
C VAL A 13 -5.16 -5.72 -9.08
N ASN A 14 -4.84 -5.75 -10.38
CA ASN A 14 -3.68 -6.48 -10.88
C ASN A 14 -2.36 -5.93 -10.31
N HIS A 15 -2.21 -4.61 -10.29
CA HIS A 15 -1.04 -3.91 -9.79
C HIS A 15 -0.84 -4.19 -8.30
N LEU A 16 -1.88 -3.97 -7.48
CA LEU A 16 -1.85 -4.21 -6.04
C LEU A 16 -1.52 -5.67 -5.71
N CYS A 17 -2.16 -6.64 -6.36
CA CYS A 17 -1.88 -8.06 -6.15
C CYS A 17 -0.44 -8.45 -6.53
N SER A 18 0.10 -7.85 -7.60
CA SER A 18 1.49 -8.06 -8.02
C SER A 18 2.48 -7.48 -7.00
N HIS A 19 2.23 -6.27 -6.51
CA HIS A 19 3.04 -5.63 -5.47
C HIS A 19 3.00 -6.39 -4.15
N ILE A 20 1.83 -6.86 -3.72
CA ILE A 20 1.68 -7.71 -2.52
C ILE A 20 2.53 -8.97 -2.65
N SER A 21 2.48 -9.63 -3.81
CA SER A 21 3.25 -10.85 -4.08
C SER A 21 4.76 -10.60 -4.09
N CYS A 22 5.19 -9.48 -4.68
CA CYS A 22 6.59 -9.06 -4.70
C CYS A 22 7.10 -8.75 -3.29
N SER A 23 6.41 -7.88 -2.56
CA SER A 23 6.75 -7.50 -1.18
C SER A 23 6.88 -8.72 -0.28
N ARG A 24 5.93 -9.67 -0.36
CA ARG A 24 5.99 -10.91 0.40
C ARG A 24 7.22 -11.77 0.06
N THR A 25 7.61 -11.79 -1.21
CA THR A 25 8.81 -12.52 -1.66
C THR A 25 10.09 -11.86 -1.16
N GLN A 26 10.12 -10.52 -1.11
CA GLN A 26 11.27 -9.77 -0.60
C GLN A 26 11.41 -9.88 0.92
N ILE A 27 10.30 -9.82 1.68
CA ILE A 27 10.32 -9.99 3.14
C ILE A 27 11.02 -11.29 3.55
N LYS A 28 10.78 -12.39 2.83
CA LYS A 28 11.42 -13.69 3.10
C LYS A 28 12.93 -13.70 2.93
N LYS A 29 13.50 -12.74 2.19
CA LYS A 29 14.93 -12.64 1.90
C LYS A 29 15.68 -11.73 2.87
N ILE A 30 14.95 -10.99 3.71
CA ILE A 30 15.53 -10.01 4.62
C ILE A 30 15.86 -10.70 5.93
N ASP A 31 17.13 -10.66 6.33
CA ASP A 31 17.49 -10.98 7.70
C ASP A 31 16.99 -9.87 8.64
N PHE A 32 16.05 -10.24 9.52
CA PHE A 32 15.47 -9.30 10.47
C PHE A 32 16.50 -8.75 11.46
N GLY A 33 17.51 -9.54 11.84
CA GLY A 33 18.52 -9.14 12.81
C GLY A 33 19.39 -8.00 12.29
N GLU A 34 19.76 -8.04 11.02
CA GLU A 34 20.65 -7.06 10.38
C GLU A 34 19.88 -5.88 9.75
N HIS A 35 18.67 -6.12 9.28
CA HIS A 35 17.93 -5.18 8.43
C HIS A 35 16.51 -4.87 8.95
N LYS A 36 16.37 -4.79 10.28
CA LYS A 36 15.10 -4.52 10.97
C LYS A 36 14.28 -3.35 10.39
N GLN A 37 14.92 -2.23 10.06
CA GLN A 37 14.23 -1.05 9.53
C GLN A 37 13.62 -1.34 8.15
N ILE A 38 14.41 -1.92 7.24
CA ILE A 38 13.97 -2.29 5.89
C ILE A 38 12.83 -3.31 5.97
N TYR A 39 12.98 -4.34 6.81
CA TYR A 39 11.91 -5.31 7.08
C TYR A 39 10.60 -4.62 7.50
N THR A 40 10.70 -3.72 8.48
CA THR A 40 9.53 -3.00 9.03
C THR A 40 8.86 -2.13 7.97
N ASP A 41 9.63 -1.47 7.12
CA ASP A 41 9.09 -0.60 6.08
C ASP A 41 8.42 -1.39 4.96
N ILE A 42 8.95 -2.56 4.56
CA ILE A 42 8.28 -3.42 3.59
C ILE A 42 7.00 -4.04 4.17
N GLU A 43 6.99 -4.43 5.45
CA GLU A 43 5.79 -4.89 6.16
C GLU A 43 4.69 -3.81 6.23
N ARG A 44 5.09 -2.55 6.46
CA ARG A 44 4.18 -1.40 6.42
C ARG A 44 3.60 -1.21 5.03
N LEU A 45 4.45 -1.22 4.02
CA LEU A 45 4.04 -1.08 2.62
C LEU A 45 3.10 -2.21 2.19
N LEU A 46 3.40 -3.45 2.60
CA LEU A 46 2.54 -4.61 2.38
C LEU A 46 1.16 -4.42 3.03
N THR A 47 1.12 -3.94 4.27
CA THR A 47 -0.14 -3.61 4.97
C THR A 47 -0.95 -2.57 4.19
N ILE A 48 -0.29 -1.55 3.64
CA ILE A 48 -0.93 -0.51 2.82
C ILE A 48 -1.53 -1.14 1.56
N TYR A 49 -0.76 -1.92 0.80
CA TYR A 49 -1.26 -2.54 -0.43
C TYR A 49 -2.44 -3.48 -0.20
N VAL A 50 -2.41 -4.31 0.85
CA VAL A 50 -3.55 -5.18 1.18
C VAL A 50 -4.80 -4.35 1.49
N CYS A 51 -4.66 -3.27 2.26
CA CYS A 51 -5.80 -2.38 2.53
C CYS A 51 -6.32 -1.70 1.26
N SER A 52 -5.43 -1.20 0.40
CA SER A 52 -5.82 -0.58 -0.87
C SER A 52 -6.54 -1.58 -1.78
N LEU A 53 -6.11 -2.85 -1.81
CA LEU A 53 -6.81 -3.90 -2.54
C LEU A 53 -8.23 -4.10 -2.00
N LEU A 54 -8.41 -4.12 -0.68
CA LEU A 54 -9.75 -4.24 -0.09
C LEU A 54 -10.65 -3.05 -0.41
N ASP A 55 -10.10 -1.84 -0.48
CA ASP A 55 -10.85 -0.66 -0.87
C ASP A 55 -11.22 -0.72 -2.37
N GLU A 56 -10.31 -1.17 -3.23
CA GLU A 56 -10.57 -1.35 -4.66
C GLU A 56 -11.61 -2.44 -4.94
N LEU A 57 -11.64 -3.52 -4.16
CA LEU A 57 -12.67 -4.55 -4.27
C LEU A 57 -14.07 -4.03 -3.90
N VAL A 58 -14.17 -3.05 -2.98
CA VAL A 58 -15.43 -2.33 -2.70
C VAL A 58 -15.81 -1.41 -3.87
N VAL A 59 -14.82 -0.80 -4.54
CA VAL A 59 -15.08 -0.02 -5.76
C VAL A 59 -15.63 -0.94 -6.87
N PHE A 60 -15.05 -2.13 -7.04
CA PHE A 60 -15.54 -3.14 -7.98
C PHE A 60 -16.97 -3.59 -7.65
N GLU A 61 -17.27 -3.93 -6.40
CA GLU A 61 -18.63 -4.29 -5.94
C GLU A 61 -19.66 -3.20 -6.30
N LYS A 62 -19.37 -1.95 -5.95
CA LYS A 62 -20.23 -0.80 -6.29
C LYS A 62 -20.36 -0.58 -7.79
N PHE A 63 -19.31 -0.84 -8.55
CA PHE A 63 -19.33 -0.74 -10.00
C PHE A 63 -20.27 -1.80 -10.59
N VAL A 64 -20.09 -3.07 -10.20
CA VAL A 64 -20.91 -4.20 -10.64
C VAL A 64 -22.39 -3.94 -10.36
N HIS A 65 -22.77 -3.52 -9.16
CA HIS A 65 -24.18 -3.25 -8.82
C HIS A 65 -24.83 -2.11 -9.63
N LYS A 66 -24.04 -1.23 -10.23
CA LYS A 66 -24.53 -0.18 -11.13
C LYS A 66 -24.59 -0.62 -12.58
N GLN A 67 -23.88 -1.69 -12.93
CA GLN A 67 -23.87 -2.23 -14.28
C GLN A 67 -24.87 -3.38 -14.34
N ASP A 68 -25.87 -3.28 -15.21
CA ASP A 68 -26.72 -4.43 -15.54
C ASP A 68 -25.95 -5.38 -16.46
N ASN A 69 -24.99 -6.11 -15.90
CA ASN A 69 -24.10 -7.00 -16.64
C ASN A 69 -23.91 -8.32 -15.89
N PHE A 70 -24.44 -9.39 -16.47
CA PHE A 70 -24.38 -10.74 -15.89
C PHE A 70 -22.94 -11.22 -15.64
N TYR A 71 -22.01 -10.94 -16.56
CA TYR A 71 -20.63 -11.40 -16.45
C TYR A 71 -19.88 -10.78 -15.26
N LEU A 72 -20.11 -9.49 -15.03
CA LEU A 72 -19.58 -8.76 -13.88
C LEU A 72 -20.20 -9.26 -12.57
N SER A 73 -21.52 -9.49 -12.56
CA SER A 73 -22.25 -10.02 -11.41
C SER A 73 -21.82 -11.45 -11.05
N ASP A 74 -21.63 -12.34 -12.03
CA ASP A 74 -21.10 -13.69 -11.84
C ASP A 74 -19.68 -13.64 -11.25
N THR A 75 -18.84 -12.75 -11.77
CA THR A 75 -17.48 -12.58 -11.24
C THR A 75 -17.49 -12.10 -9.79
N LEU A 76 -18.34 -11.11 -9.46
CA LEU A 76 -18.53 -10.65 -8.08
C LEU A 76 -19.02 -11.79 -7.17
N TYR A 77 -20.02 -12.54 -7.60
CA TYR A 77 -20.56 -13.68 -6.86
C TYR A 77 -19.46 -14.70 -6.49
N VAL A 78 -18.58 -15.02 -7.44
CA VAL A 78 -17.46 -15.96 -7.21
C VAL A 78 -16.43 -15.42 -6.20
N ILE A 79 -16.15 -14.11 -6.20
CA ILE A 79 -15.10 -13.53 -5.33
C ILE A 79 -15.61 -13.13 -3.95
N VAL A 80 -16.92 -12.93 -3.75
CA VAL A 80 -17.50 -12.47 -2.47
C VAL A 80 -17.03 -13.29 -1.26
N PRO A 81 -17.03 -14.64 -1.28
CA PRO A 81 -16.54 -15.43 -0.14
C PRO A 81 -15.07 -15.15 0.21
N LEU A 82 -14.25 -14.87 -0.80
CA LEU A 82 -12.83 -14.51 -0.62
C LEU A 82 -12.68 -13.11 -0.02
N ILE A 83 -13.50 -12.15 -0.49
CA ILE A 83 -13.55 -10.79 0.06
C ILE A 83 -13.98 -10.83 1.53
N ASP A 84 -15.02 -11.59 1.85
CA ASP A 84 -15.55 -11.69 3.21
C ASP A 84 -14.54 -12.34 4.16
N TYR A 85 -13.78 -13.34 3.69
CA TYR A 85 -12.66 -13.87 4.46
C TYR A 85 -11.62 -12.80 4.79
N LEU A 86 -11.21 -11.98 3.80
CA LEU A 86 -10.23 -10.92 4.04
C LEU A 86 -10.77 -9.81 4.97
N LYS A 87 -12.07 -9.49 4.88
CA LYS A 87 -12.73 -8.50 5.75
C LYS A 87 -12.72 -8.88 7.23
N GLN A 88 -12.54 -10.17 7.57
CA GLN A 88 -12.39 -10.61 8.97
C GLN A 88 -11.13 -10.04 9.61
N PHE A 89 -10.12 -9.64 8.84
CA PHE A 89 -8.87 -9.04 9.33
C PHE A 89 -8.98 -7.52 9.39
N ASP A 90 -10.01 -7.03 10.10
CA ASP A 90 -10.34 -5.61 10.24
C ASP A 90 -9.21 -4.76 10.85
N SER A 91 -8.32 -5.42 11.61
CA SER A 91 -7.07 -4.87 12.11
C SER A 91 -6.18 -4.22 11.05
N LEU A 92 -6.19 -4.71 9.80
CA LEU A 92 -5.32 -4.21 8.74
C LEU A 92 -5.63 -2.74 8.42
N LYS A 93 -6.92 -2.40 8.31
CA LYS A 93 -7.36 -1.02 8.04
C LYS A 93 -7.05 -0.09 9.21
N VAL A 94 -7.24 -0.57 10.45
CA VAL A 94 -6.89 0.17 11.66
C VAL A 94 -5.38 0.42 11.73
N LYS A 95 -4.57 -0.60 11.46
CA LYS A 95 -3.11 -0.52 11.38
C LYS A 95 -2.67 0.49 10.32
N ARG A 96 -3.19 0.43 9.09
CA ARG A 96 -2.91 1.41 8.03
C ARG A 96 -3.22 2.83 8.48
N ASN A 97 -4.43 3.10 8.96
CA ASN A 97 -4.86 4.45 9.32
C ASN A 97 -3.98 5.04 10.44
N LYS A 98 -3.49 4.20 11.36
CA LYS A 98 -2.56 4.63 12.42
C LYS A 98 -1.12 4.80 11.94
N LEU A 99 -0.67 4.02 10.95
CA LEU A 99 0.63 4.24 10.29
C LEU A 99 0.67 5.58 9.57
N LEU A 100 -0.46 5.99 8.96
CA LEU A 100 -0.59 7.25 8.22
C LEU A 100 -0.90 8.45 9.13
N ALA A 101 -1.44 8.21 10.33
CA ALA A 101 -1.72 9.28 11.29
C ALA A 101 -0.42 9.71 11.98
N HIS A 102 0.18 10.80 11.51
CA HIS A 102 1.26 11.47 12.23
C HIS A 102 0.74 11.82 13.64
N LEU A 103 1.44 11.35 14.69
CA LEU A 103 1.32 11.75 16.11
C LEU A 103 0.41 10.93 17.03
N ASN A 104 -0.46 10.02 16.57
CA ASN A 104 -1.34 9.23 17.46
C ASN A 104 -2.10 10.08 18.51
N ARG A 105 -2.45 11.31 18.14
CA ARG A 105 -3.19 12.25 18.98
C ARG A 105 -4.60 12.46 18.44
N ASP A 106 -5.55 12.66 19.34
CA ASP A 106 -6.88 13.14 18.97
C ASP A 106 -6.92 14.67 18.85
N GLN A 107 -8.11 15.22 18.53
CA GLN A 107 -8.33 16.66 18.41
C GLN A 107 -8.04 17.42 19.73
N SER A 108 -8.08 16.74 20.88
CA SER A 108 -7.75 17.29 22.20
C SER A 108 -6.26 17.21 22.55
N LYS A 109 -5.41 16.76 21.61
CA LYS A 109 -3.98 16.49 21.77
C LYS A 109 -3.66 15.33 22.73
N THR A 110 -4.64 14.52 23.11
CA THR A 110 -4.41 13.36 23.98
C THR A 110 -3.73 12.25 23.19
N PHE A 111 -2.59 11.77 23.71
CA PHE A 111 -1.86 10.66 23.09
C PHE A 111 -2.60 9.34 23.35
N ASN A 112 -3.03 8.69 22.27
CA ASN A 112 -3.66 7.39 22.31
C ASN A 112 -2.75 6.38 21.60
N PRO A 113 -2.06 5.50 22.35
CA PRO A 113 -1.18 4.52 21.74
C PRO A 113 -1.91 3.69 20.69
N TRP A 114 -1.30 3.54 19.51
CA TRP A 114 -1.95 2.89 18.37
C TRP A 114 -2.39 1.45 18.68
N TRP A 115 -1.65 0.72 19.53
CA TRP A 115 -1.99 -0.64 19.94
C TRP A 115 -3.27 -0.73 20.78
N LYS A 116 -3.71 0.35 21.46
CA LYS A 116 -5.02 0.36 22.13
C LYS A 116 -6.18 0.29 21.14
N ALA A 117 -6.04 0.91 19.97
CA ALA A 117 -7.05 0.85 18.91
C ALA A 117 -7.12 -0.53 18.23
N LEU A 118 -6.12 -1.37 18.47
CA LEU A 118 -6.04 -2.75 18.01
C LEU A 118 -6.68 -3.74 18.99
N HIS A 119 -7.07 -3.29 20.18
CA HIS A 119 -7.70 -4.15 21.17
C HIS A 119 -9.02 -4.72 20.64
N GLY A 120 -9.17 -6.05 20.72
CA GLY A 120 -10.35 -6.77 20.21
C GLY A 120 -10.43 -6.85 18.67
N LYS A 121 -9.42 -6.40 17.94
CA LYS A 121 -9.32 -6.53 16.48
C LYS A 121 -8.66 -7.85 16.10
N ARG A 122 -9.12 -8.46 15.01
CA ARG A 122 -8.58 -9.76 14.58
C ARG A 122 -7.34 -9.55 13.73
N PHE A 123 -6.22 -10.13 14.16
CA PHE A 123 -4.97 -10.21 13.41
C PHE A 123 -4.79 -11.61 12.84
N SER A 124 -3.94 -11.75 11.83
CA SER A 124 -3.30 -13.03 11.62
C SER A 124 -2.36 -13.28 12.81
N THR A 125 -2.65 -14.34 13.55
CA THR A 125 -1.89 -14.73 14.73
C THR A 125 -0.98 -15.92 14.43
N THR A 126 -1.20 -16.58 13.29
CA THR A 126 -0.46 -17.76 12.87
C THR A 126 0.09 -17.60 11.46
N ILE A 127 1.20 -18.29 11.19
CA ILE A 127 1.79 -18.41 9.84
C ILE A 127 0.77 -19.00 8.85
N GLN A 128 -0.12 -19.87 9.31
CA GLN A 128 -1.17 -20.46 8.47
C GLN A 128 -2.23 -19.42 8.08
N GLU A 129 -2.67 -18.56 8.99
CA GLU A 129 -3.58 -17.45 8.69
C GLU A 129 -2.95 -16.48 7.68
N ASP A 130 -1.67 -16.12 7.86
CA ASP A 130 -0.95 -15.31 6.86
C ASP A 130 -0.91 -16.01 5.50
N ARG A 131 -0.58 -17.31 5.48
CA ARG A 131 -0.57 -18.09 4.24
C ARG A 131 -1.94 -18.10 3.56
N MET A 132 -3.02 -18.26 4.32
CA MET A 132 -4.38 -18.22 3.79
C MET A 132 -4.71 -16.83 3.24
N LEU A 133 -4.46 -15.76 3.99
CA LEU A 133 -4.68 -14.38 3.54
C LEU A 133 -4.04 -14.11 2.17
N PHE A 134 -2.76 -14.43 2.02
CA PHE A 134 -2.07 -14.21 0.74
C PHE A 134 -2.49 -15.18 -0.36
N SER A 135 -2.91 -16.41 -0.01
CA SER A 135 -3.46 -17.35 -0.99
C SER A 135 -4.82 -16.89 -1.50
N THR A 136 -5.64 -16.31 -0.63
CA THR A 136 -6.91 -15.67 -0.98
C THR A 136 -6.70 -14.50 -1.94
N ILE A 137 -5.73 -13.62 -1.64
CA ILE A 137 -5.35 -12.51 -2.54
C ILE A 137 -4.90 -13.04 -3.91
N LYS A 138 -4.04 -14.07 -3.93
CA LYS A 138 -3.61 -14.71 -5.17
C LYS A 138 -4.78 -15.29 -5.96
N CYS A 139 -5.73 -15.94 -5.28
CA CYS A 139 -6.91 -16.51 -5.92
C CYS A 139 -7.79 -15.42 -6.56
N ILE A 140 -8.01 -14.30 -5.87
CA ILE A 140 -8.69 -13.13 -6.43
C ILE A 140 -7.95 -12.64 -7.68
N HIS A 141 -6.63 -12.49 -7.61
CA HIS A 141 -5.81 -12.06 -8.75
C HIS A 141 -5.98 -12.98 -9.96
N ASP A 142 -5.91 -14.29 -9.74
CA ASP A 142 -6.03 -15.30 -10.80
C ASP A 142 -7.43 -15.30 -11.42
N ILE A 143 -8.48 -15.08 -10.63
CA ILE A 143 -9.86 -14.94 -11.13
C ILE A 143 -9.96 -13.73 -12.05
N PHE A 144 -9.49 -12.56 -11.61
CA PHE A 144 -9.50 -11.34 -12.41
C PHE A 144 -8.71 -11.50 -13.71
N LYS A 145 -7.50 -12.08 -13.64
CA LYS A 145 -6.67 -12.35 -14.82
C LYS A 145 -7.34 -13.26 -15.83
N LYS A 146 -8.02 -14.32 -15.37
CA LYS A 146 -8.70 -15.27 -16.25
C LYS A 146 -9.97 -14.69 -16.86
N ARG A 147 -10.78 -14.02 -16.04
CA ARG A 147 -12.08 -13.47 -16.46
C ARG A 147 -11.94 -12.23 -17.34
N PHE A 148 -10.91 -11.41 -17.14
CA PHE A 148 -10.73 -10.16 -17.88
C PHE A 148 -9.41 -10.10 -18.64
N ALA A 149 -8.97 -11.24 -19.19
CA ALA A 149 -7.66 -11.36 -19.82
C ALA A 149 -7.44 -10.34 -20.95
N LYS A 150 -8.49 -10.06 -21.74
CA LYS A 150 -8.44 -9.12 -22.85
C LYS A 150 -8.32 -7.68 -22.36
N GLU A 151 -9.25 -7.25 -21.51
CA GLU A 151 -9.30 -5.90 -20.95
C GLU A 151 -8.04 -5.59 -20.14
N LEU A 152 -7.53 -6.59 -19.41
CA LEU A 152 -6.28 -6.47 -18.65
C LEU A 152 -5.07 -6.32 -19.58
N LYS A 153 -5.02 -7.04 -20.70
CA LYS A 153 -3.94 -6.88 -21.68
C LYS A 153 -3.95 -5.48 -22.27
N GLU A 154 -5.13 -5.00 -22.70
CA GLU A 154 -5.28 -3.66 -23.28
C GLU A 154 -4.83 -2.57 -22.29
N VAL A 155 -5.31 -2.61 -21.05
CA VAL A 155 -4.96 -1.59 -20.06
C VAL A 155 -3.47 -1.64 -19.68
N LEU A 156 -2.84 -2.82 -19.64
CA LEU A 156 -1.40 -2.92 -19.38
C LEU A 156 -0.57 -2.33 -20.53
N GLU A 157 -0.99 -2.53 -21.79
CA GLU A 157 -0.33 -1.93 -22.95
C GLU A 157 -0.49 -0.40 -22.98
N GLU A 158 -1.64 0.13 -22.55
CA GLU A 158 -1.89 1.57 -22.39
C GLU A 158 -1.02 2.17 -21.28
N PHE A 159 -1.03 1.58 -20.08
CA PHE A 159 -0.28 2.11 -18.94
C PHE A 159 1.24 1.97 -19.09
N ASN A 160 1.75 0.92 -19.72
CA ASN A 160 3.19 0.81 -19.99
C ASN A 160 3.68 1.98 -20.85
N LYS A 161 2.89 2.41 -21.85
CA LYS A 161 3.23 3.58 -22.65
C LYS A 161 3.23 4.86 -21.81
N GLU A 162 2.28 5.02 -20.89
CA GLU A 162 2.26 6.17 -19.98
C GLU A 162 3.47 6.19 -19.04
N ILE A 163 3.85 5.03 -18.49
CA ILE A 163 5.05 4.88 -17.65
C ILE A 163 6.29 5.23 -18.46
N ASP A 164 6.47 4.70 -19.67
CA ASP A 164 7.61 5.02 -20.53
C ASP A 164 7.72 6.52 -20.81
N ILE A 165 6.58 7.19 -21.06
CA ILE A 165 6.52 8.65 -21.24
C ILE A 165 6.91 9.37 -19.95
N TYR A 166 6.42 8.90 -18.80
CA TYR A 166 6.69 9.52 -17.50
C TYR A 166 8.14 9.35 -17.06
N GLU A 167 8.70 8.14 -17.19
CA GLU A 167 10.11 7.86 -16.90
C GLU A 167 11.03 8.69 -17.81
N LYS A 168 10.70 8.79 -19.09
CA LYS A 168 11.42 9.68 -20.02
C LYS A 168 11.39 11.13 -19.53
N LYS A 169 10.23 11.63 -19.09
CA LYS A 169 10.12 12.98 -18.50
C LYS A 169 10.95 13.12 -17.22
N ILE A 170 10.98 12.13 -16.33
CA ILE A 170 11.82 12.17 -15.11
C ILE A 170 13.30 12.22 -15.47
N ILE A 171 13.75 11.38 -16.42
CA ILE A 171 15.15 11.33 -16.85
C ILE A 171 15.57 12.64 -17.51
N GLU A 172 14.66 13.28 -18.26
CA GLU A 172 14.88 14.57 -18.92
C GLU A 172 14.73 15.76 -17.95
N MET A 173 14.13 15.57 -16.77
CA MET A 173 14.03 16.63 -15.77
C MET A 173 15.42 16.94 -15.20
N PRO A 174 15.81 18.23 -15.12
CA PRO A 174 17.02 18.62 -14.42
C PRO A 174 16.98 18.07 -12.99
N SER A 175 18.10 17.51 -12.54
CA SER A 175 18.25 17.04 -11.16
C SER A 175 17.91 18.17 -10.19
N VAL A 176 16.72 18.11 -9.58
CA VAL A 176 16.34 18.97 -8.47
C VAL A 176 17.00 18.38 -7.23
N ASP A 177 18.30 18.57 -7.11
CA ASP A 177 19.07 18.20 -5.92
C ASP A 177 18.70 19.18 -4.80
N THR A 178 17.49 19.01 -4.26
CA THR A 178 16.90 19.86 -3.22
C THR A 178 17.81 20.01 -2.00
N TYR A 179 18.74 19.08 -1.80
CA TYR A 179 19.78 19.19 -0.78
C TYR A 179 20.72 20.37 -1.05
N LYS A 180 21.13 20.62 -2.31
CA LYS A 180 21.94 21.79 -2.68
C LYS A 180 21.18 23.10 -2.46
N ASP A 181 19.87 23.10 -2.71
CA ASP A 181 19.03 24.28 -2.55
C ASP A 181 18.79 24.66 -1.07
N ILE A 182 18.83 23.68 -0.15
CA ILE A 182 18.62 23.91 1.28
C ILE A 182 19.90 23.83 2.13
N ALA A 183 21.04 23.44 1.54
CA ALA A 183 22.31 23.27 2.26
C ALA A 183 22.74 24.55 3.00
N ALA A 184 22.66 25.71 2.33
CA ALA A 184 22.98 27.00 2.94
C ALA A 184 22.08 27.32 4.15
N THR A 185 20.78 27.00 4.05
CA THR A 185 19.82 27.17 5.15
C THR A 185 20.13 26.22 6.31
N ILE A 186 20.55 24.98 6.04
CA ILE A 186 20.96 24.02 7.07
C ILE A 186 22.24 24.50 7.78
N GLU A 187 23.23 24.97 7.04
CA GLU A 187 24.46 25.54 7.62
C GLU A 187 24.16 26.78 8.48
N GLU A 188 23.28 27.66 8.01
CA GLU A 188 22.85 28.84 8.76
C GLU A 188 22.18 28.45 10.09
N VAL A 189 21.30 27.45 10.08
CA VAL A 189 20.67 26.92 11.29
C VAL A 189 21.72 26.33 12.23
N GLN A 190 22.66 25.54 11.73
CA GLN A 190 23.73 24.96 12.54
C GLN A 190 24.65 26.02 13.16
N ASN A 191 24.96 27.09 12.44
CA ASN A 191 25.77 28.21 12.95
C ASN A 191 25.02 28.97 14.05
N ARG A 192 23.75 29.31 13.82
CA ARG A 192 22.90 29.96 14.84
C ARG A 192 22.72 29.09 16.09
N MET A 193 22.68 27.76 15.95
CA MET A 193 22.64 26.84 17.07
C MET A 193 23.94 26.85 17.89
N LYS A 194 25.11 26.89 17.23
CA LYS A 194 26.41 27.03 17.90
C LYS A 194 26.55 28.37 18.62
N GLU A 195 26.10 29.46 18.01
CA GLU A 195 26.13 30.81 18.62
C GLU A 195 25.27 30.94 19.88
N ARG A 196 24.21 30.13 19.99
CA ARG A 196 23.31 30.12 21.16
C ARG A 196 23.58 28.98 22.14
N ASP A 197 24.70 28.28 22.00
CA ASP A 197 25.08 27.12 22.82
C ASP A 197 23.99 26.03 22.90
N PHE A 198 23.20 25.93 21.82
CA PHE A 198 22.09 25.00 21.72
C PHE A 198 22.64 23.60 21.37
N THR A 199 22.89 22.79 22.38
CA THR A 199 23.27 21.38 22.19
C THR A 199 22.03 20.50 22.13
N PHE A 200 21.72 19.97 20.95
CA PHE A 200 21.00 18.70 20.88
C PHE A 200 22.04 17.59 20.92
N THR A 201 22.03 16.78 21.98
CA THR A 201 22.62 15.45 21.92
C THR A 201 21.76 14.63 20.97
N ILE A 202 22.00 14.75 19.66
CA ILE A 202 21.52 13.76 18.71
C ILE A 202 22.29 12.50 19.09
N LEU A 203 21.61 11.52 19.69
CA LEU A 203 22.13 10.17 19.88
C LEU A 203 22.42 9.58 18.49
N SER A 204 23.57 9.92 17.92
CA SER A 204 24.13 9.22 16.79
C SER A 204 24.67 7.89 17.35
N ARG A 205 23.88 6.83 17.18
CA ARG A 205 24.28 5.42 17.19
C ARG A 205 25.34 5.01 18.22
N MET A 206 24.90 4.39 19.32
CA MET A 206 25.57 3.18 19.82
C MET A 206 24.95 1.97 19.14
#